data_AF-A0A0S2LIN4-F1
#
_entry.id   AF-A0A0S2LIN4-F1
#
_cell.length_a   1.000
_cell.length_b   1.000
_cell.length_c   1.000
_cell.angle_alpha   90.00
_cell.angle_beta   90.00
_cell.angle_gamma   90.00
#
_symmetry.space_group_name_H-M   'P 1'
#
loop_
_entity.id
_entity.type
_entity.pdbx_description
1 polymer ?
#
loop_
_entity_poly.entity_id
_entity_poly.type
_entity_poly.pdbx_seq_one_letter_code
_entity_poly.pdbx_strand_id
1 'polypeptide(L)'
;MLLRQSFLSHHIIRRTIMTASYTPIAIQHVNLAIPKDTLEQAQEFYGDVIGFKNDQVPQAQRDTLLWFRVGDGPQQIHVSFEKGISEAGPALSDRAPISSRHPCFSLPSQEALTALQERIYEHHIKGLPASAEECDKPGGENSGSKGVEFPTRFFARDFAGNRLEFSI
;
A
#
# COMPACT_ATOMS: atom_id res chain seq x y z
N MET A 1 -34.12 48.28 -39.09
CA MET A 1 -32.71 48.73 -38.99
C MET A 1 -32.27 48.56 -37.54
N LEU A 2 -31.16 47.86 -37.32
CA LEU A 2 -30.66 47.33 -36.05
C LEU A 2 -30.37 48.39 -34.98
N LEU A 3 -30.59 48.04 -33.71
CA LEU A 3 -29.78 48.52 -32.58
C LEU A 3 -29.52 47.33 -31.64
N ARG A 4 -28.26 46.88 -31.63
CA ARG A 4 -27.75 45.80 -30.77
C ARG A 4 -27.55 46.35 -29.36
N GLN A 5 -28.19 45.75 -28.36
CA GLN A 5 -27.77 45.87 -26.97
C GLN A 5 -26.68 44.84 -26.68
N SER A 6 -25.56 45.32 -26.15
CA SER A 6 -24.41 44.54 -25.69
C SER A 6 -24.72 43.97 -24.30
N PHE A 7 -24.83 42.65 -24.20
CA PHE A 7 -24.78 41.96 -22.91
C PHE A 7 -23.36 41.43 -22.70
N LEU A 8 -22.68 41.96 -21.68
CA LEU A 8 -21.45 41.39 -21.12
C LEU A 8 -21.77 40.00 -20.56
N SER A 9 -21.41 38.95 -21.29
CA SER A 9 -21.38 37.59 -20.76
C SER A 9 -20.15 37.43 -19.88
N HIS A 10 -20.39 37.30 -18.57
CA HIS A 10 -19.38 36.96 -17.56
C HIS A 10 -18.73 35.61 -17.91
N HIS A 11 -17.63 35.66 -18.64
CA HIS A 11 -16.74 34.52 -18.77
C HIS A 11 -15.98 34.35 -17.46
N ILE A 12 -16.49 33.45 -16.62
CA ILE A 12 -15.73 32.86 -15.52
C ILE A 12 -14.56 32.12 -16.17
N ILE A 13 -13.39 32.77 -16.22
CA ILE A 13 -12.13 32.14 -16.63
C ILE A 13 -11.78 31.14 -15.53
N ARG A 14 -12.14 29.87 -15.74
CA ARG A 14 -11.53 28.75 -15.02
C ARG A 14 -10.05 28.78 -15.39
N ARG A 15 -9.21 29.31 -14.49
CA ARG A 15 -7.76 29.18 -14.59
C ARG A 15 -7.42 27.69 -14.50
N THR A 16 -7.11 27.08 -15.64
CA THR A 16 -6.39 25.81 -15.69
C THR A 16 -5.06 26.05 -14.97
N ILE A 17 -4.88 25.44 -13.79
CA ILE A 17 -3.58 25.42 -13.13
C ILE A 17 -2.67 24.61 -14.05
N MET A 18 -1.77 25.28 -14.76
CA MET A 18 -0.68 24.62 -15.46
C MET A 18 0.26 24.10 -14.40
N THR A 19 0.13 22.83 -14.02
CA THR A 19 1.18 22.15 -13.26
C THR A 19 2.45 22.21 -14.11
N ALA A 20 3.57 22.56 -13.50
CA ALA A 20 4.84 22.59 -14.22
C ALA A 20 5.13 21.17 -14.75
N SER A 21 5.75 21.06 -15.93
CA SER A 21 5.97 19.76 -16.61
C SER A 21 6.82 18.75 -15.81
N TYR A 22 7.44 19.19 -14.72
CA TYR A 22 8.29 18.39 -13.84
C TYR A 22 7.60 17.97 -12.53
N THR A 23 6.38 18.44 -12.23
CA THR A 23 5.70 18.08 -10.98
C THR A 23 5.14 16.66 -11.06
N PRO A 24 5.53 15.74 -10.15
CA PRO A 24 4.92 14.42 -10.09
C PRO A 24 3.41 14.53 -9.81
N ILE A 25 2.61 13.77 -10.55
CA ILE A 25 1.14 13.83 -10.47
C ILE A 25 0.53 12.67 -9.67
N ALA A 26 1.31 11.64 -9.38
CA ALA A 26 0.87 10.45 -8.65
C ALA A 26 2.09 9.69 -8.08
N ILE A 27 1.83 8.86 -7.07
CA ILE A 27 2.72 7.76 -6.72
C ILE A 27 2.50 6.67 -7.77
N GLN A 28 3.56 6.21 -8.42
CA GLN A 28 3.45 5.12 -9.39
C GLN A 28 3.57 3.77 -8.68
N HIS A 29 4.63 3.61 -7.88
CA HIS A 29 4.82 2.45 -7.03
C HIS A 29 5.58 2.82 -5.75
N VAL A 30 5.50 1.92 -4.78
CA VAL A 30 6.51 1.81 -3.71
C VAL A 30 7.10 0.41 -3.73
N ASN A 31 8.35 0.27 -3.29
CA ASN A 31 9.02 -1.03 -3.17
C ASN A 31 9.16 -1.40 -1.70
N LEU A 32 8.74 -2.61 -1.35
CA LEU A 32 8.92 -3.23 -0.04
C LEU A 32 9.98 -4.34 -0.15
N ALA A 33 10.84 -4.41 0.85
CA ALA A 33 11.99 -5.30 0.83
C ALA A 33 11.71 -6.54 1.67
N ILE A 34 12.03 -7.72 1.14
CA ILE A 34 11.85 -9.01 1.79
C ILE A 34 13.17 -9.79 1.85
N PRO A 35 13.28 -10.80 2.73
CA PRO A 35 14.41 -11.72 2.75
C PRO A 35 14.63 -12.39 1.39
N LYS A 36 15.87 -12.82 1.14
CA LYS A 36 16.20 -13.54 -0.08
C LYS A 36 15.43 -14.87 -0.13
N ASP A 37 15.09 -15.31 -1.34
CA ASP A 37 14.41 -16.59 -1.60
C ASP A 37 13.01 -16.70 -0.95
N THR A 38 12.36 -15.57 -0.67
CA THR A 38 11.00 -15.52 -0.07
C THR A 38 9.89 -14.98 -0.97
N LEU A 39 10.07 -15.06 -2.30
CA LEU A 39 9.02 -14.60 -3.24
C LEU A 39 7.73 -15.41 -3.11
N GLU A 40 7.79 -16.69 -2.72
CA GLU A 40 6.61 -17.52 -2.50
C GLU A 40 5.79 -17.01 -1.29
N GLN A 41 6.45 -16.62 -0.20
CA GLN A 41 5.81 -16.00 0.96
C GLN A 41 5.21 -14.64 0.59
N ALA A 42 5.89 -13.87 -0.27
CA ALA A 42 5.33 -12.63 -0.80
C ALA A 42 4.08 -12.87 -1.66
N GLN A 43 4.09 -13.90 -2.52
CA GLN A 43 2.90 -14.26 -3.30
C GLN A 43 1.74 -14.68 -2.39
N GLU A 44 1.99 -15.50 -1.37
CA GLU A 44 0.97 -15.92 -0.42
C GLU A 44 0.41 -14.70 0.34
N PHE A 45 1.27 -13.88 0.94
CA PHE A 45 0.83 -12.77 1.78
C PHE A 45 0.17 -11.63 0.97
N TYR A 46 0.87 -11.09 -0.03
CA TYR A 46 0.38 -9.94 -0.80
C TYR A 46 -0.65 -10.34 -1.86
N GLY A 47 -0.44 -11.47 -2.51
CA GLY A 47 -1.34 -11.95 -3.56
C GLY A 47 -2.57 -12.63 -2.98
N ASP A 48 -2.37 -13.67 -2.16
CA ASP A 48 -3.47 -14.52 -1.74
C ASP A 48 -4.18 -13.97 -0.50
N VAL A 49 -3.45 -13.51 0.54
CA VAL A 49 -4.06 -13.00 1.78
C VAL A 49 -4.61 -11.59 1.58
N ILE A 50 -3.82 -10.63 1.09
CA ILE A 50 -4.29 -9.25 0.87
C ILE A 50 -5.21 -9.17 -0.36
N GLY A 51 -4.96 -9.98 -1.38
CA GLY A 51 -5.77 -9.99 -2.61
C GLY A 51 -5.24 -9.08 -3.71
N PHE A 52 -3.97 -8.66 -3.68
CA PHE A 52 -3.41 -7.92 -4.81
C PHE A 52 -3.20 -8.83 -6.02
N LYS A 53 -3.40 -8.25 -7.21
CA LYS A 53 -3.10 -8.97 -8.46
C LYS A 53 -1.61 -8.90 -8.77
N ASN A 54 -0.95 -10.05 -8.87
CA ASN A 54 0.43 -10.13 -9.35
C ASN A 54 0.48 -9.98 -10.88
N ASP A 55 1.02 -8.86 -11.35
CA ASP A 55 1.24 -8.56 -12.76
C ASP A 55 2.53 -9.21 -13.26
N GLN A 56 2.60 -9.48 -14.57
CA GLN A 56 3.82 -10.02 -15.18
C GLN A 56 4.96 -9.00 -15.12
N VAL A 57 6.11 -9.47 -14.64
CA VAL A 57 7.37 -8.73 -14.66
C VAL A 57 8.17 -9.05 -15.92
N PRO A 58 9.15 -8.20 -16.31
CA PRO A 58 10.10 -8.55 -17.36
C PRO A 58 10.79 -9.89 -17.08
N GLN A 59 11.04 -10.69 -18.11
CA GLN A 59 11.59 -12.05 -17.96
C GLN A 59 12.90 -12.08 -17.14
N ALA A 60 13.75 -11.06 -17.27
CA ALA A 60 15.01 -10.96 -16.55
C ALA A 60 14.84 -10.73 -15.03
N GLN A 61 13.63 -10.43 -14.55
CA GLN A 61 13.34 -10.08 -13.16
C GLN A 61 12.42 -11.09 -12.45
N ARG A 62 11.93 -12.13 -13.14
CA ARG A 62 10.87 -13.04 -12.63
C ARG A 62 11.16 -13.69 -11.28
N ASP A 63 12.43 -13.95 -10.98
CA ASP A 63 12.85 -14.65 -9.76
C ASP A 63 13.54 -13.70 -8.77
N THR A 64 13.31 -12.39 -8.91
CA THR A 64 13.92 -11.34 -8.06
C THR A 64 12.92 -10.39 -7.42
N LEU A 65 11.72 -10.28 -7.99
CA LEU A 65 10.68 -9.36 -7.51
C LEU A 65 9.30 -9.73 -8.05
N LEU A 66 8.26 -9.26 -7.37
CA LEU A 66 6.85 -9.36 -7.77
C LEU A 66 6.23 -7.95 -7.91
N TRP A 67 5.29 -7.78 -8.84
CA TRP A 67 4.55 -6.54 -9.06
C TRP A 67 3.08 -6.73 -8.69
N PHE A 68 2.67 -6.21 -7.55
CA PHE A 68 1.29 -6.29 -7.07
C PHE A 68 0.51 -5.02 -7.42
N ARG A 69 -0.57 -5.15 -8.18
CA ARG A 69 -1.46 -4.04 -8.52
C ARG A 69 -2.40 -3.70 -7.36
N VAL A 70 -2.53 -2.40 -7.09
CA VAL A 70 -3.48 -1.87 -6.10
C VAL A 70 -4.84 -1.64 -6.77
N GLY A 71 -5.81 -2.50 -6.45
CA GLY A 71 -7.13 -2.51 -7.09
C GLY A 71 -7.02 -2.72 -8.61
N ASP A 72 -7.87 -2.03 -9.37
CA ASP A 72 -7.84 -2.03 -10.84
C ASP A 72 -7.03 -0.86 -11.44
N GLY A 73 -6.39 -0.06 -10.58
CA GLY A 73 -5.65 1.14 -10.98
C GLY A 73 -4.22 0.85 -11.47
N PRO A 74 -3.50 1.89 -11.92
CA PRO A 74 -2.11 1.76 -12.38
C PRO A 74 -1.08 1.71 -11.25
N GLN A 75 -1.51 1.97 -10.00
CA GLN A 75 -0.61 1.99 -8.84
C GLN A 75 -0.19 0.58 -8.43
N GLN A 76 1.07 0.43 -8.04
CA GLN A 76 1.63 -0.88 -7.71
C GLN A 76 2.41 -0.88 -6.40
N ILE A 77 2.52 -2.06 -5.80
CA ILE A 77 3.51 -2.41 -4.78
C ILE A 77 4.48 -3.37 -5.42
N HIS A 78 5.75 -3.00 -5.43
CA HIS A 78 6.82 -3.92 -5.80
C HIS A 78 7.33 -4.58 -4.53
N VAL A 79 7.55 -5.89 -4.59
CA VAL A 79 8.13 -6.65 -3.48
C VAL A 79 9.37 -7.34 -4.01
N SER A 80 10.54 -7.00 -3.46
CA SER A 80 11.83 -7.46 -3.96
C SER A 80 12.78 -7.83 -2.82
N PHE A 81 13.84 -8.58 -3.13
CA PHE A 81 14.88 -8.84 -2.14
C PHE A 81 15.58 -7.54 -1.68
N GLU A 82 15.86 -7.44 -0.38
CA GLU A 82 16.70 -6.37 0.18
C GLU A 82 18.13 -6.46 -0.37
N LYS A 83 18.74 -5.32 -0.72
CA LYS A 83 20.10 -5.28 -1.29
C LYS A 83 21.10 -4.79 -0.24
N GLY A 84 22.03 -5.64 0.17
CA GLY A 84 23.23 -5.22 0.91
C GLY A 84 23.14 -5.17 2.43
N ILE A 85 22.05 -5.66 3.04
CA ILE A 85 21.93 -5.94 4.48
C ILE A 85 21.58 -7.43 4.63
N SER A 86 21.95 -8.05 5.75
CA SER A 86 21.82 -9.50 6.04
C SER A 86 20.60 -10.14 5.38
N GLU A 87 20.73 -11.39 4.90
CA GLU A 87 19.70 -12.16 4.16
C GLU A 87 18.31 -12.22 4.83
N ALA A 88 18.24 -11.73 6.06
CA ALA A 88 17.11 -11.63 6.95
C ALA A 88 16.19 -10.39 6.72
N GLY A 89 16.48 -9.47 5.77
CA GLY A 89 15.55 -8.37 5.43
C GLY A 89 15.50 -7.22 6.47
N PRO A 90 14.61 -6.21 6.28
CA PRO A 90 14.67 -4.93 7.01
C PRO A 90 14.35 -5.01 8.51
N ALA A 91 13.86 -6.15 9.03
CA ALA A 91 13.45 -6.28 10.44
C ALA A 91 14.22 -7.33 11.26
N LEU A 92 15.04 -8.20 10.67
CA LEU A 92 15.62 -9.34 11.40
C LEU A 92 16.99 -9.07 12.06
N SER A 93 17.36 -7.81 12.28
CA SER A 93 18.47 -7.51 13.19
C SER A 93 17.92 -7.05 14.53
N ASP A 94 18.19 -7.83 15.59
CA ASP A 94 17.74 -7.67 16.99
C ASP A 94 18.05 -6.29 17.65
N ARG A 95 18.55 -5.31 16.90
CA ARG A 95 19.04 -4.01 17.41
C ARG A 95 18.59 -2.80 16.60
N ALA A 96 17.88 -2.97 15.48
CA ALA A 96 17.36 -1.83 14.72
C ALA A 96 16.04 -1.33 15.32
N PRO A 97 15.81 -0.01 15.40
CA PRO A 97 14.51 0.51 15.80
C PRO A 97 13.44 0.05 14.80
N ILE A 98 12.33 -0.48 15.31
CA ILE A 98 11.19 -0.90 14.51
C ILE A 98 10.71 0.31 13.67
N SER A 99 10.77 0.19 12.35
CA SER A 99 10.42 1.30 11.45
C SER A 99 8.91 1.57 11.46
N SER A 100 8.55 2.85 11.47
CA SER A 100 7.17 3.32 11.34
C SER A 100 6.78 3.64 9.89
N ARG A 101 7.69 3.53 8.92
CA ARG A 101 7.41 3.79 7.49
C ARG A 101 6.46 2.73 6.93
N HIS A 102 5.47 3.15 6.16
CA HIS A 102 4.49 2.26 5.55
C HIS A 102 3.82 2.95 4.34
N PRO A 103 3.39 2.18 3.32
CA PRO A 103 2.28 2.59 2.47
C PRO A 103 0.96 2.48 3.24
N CYS A 104 0.01 3.34 2.92
CA CYS A 104 -1.38 3.23 3.36
C CYS A 104 -2.28 2.91 2.15
N PHE A 105 -3.10 1.87 2.28
CA PHE A 105 -4.02 1.41 1.25
C PHE A 105 -5.46 1.79 1.61
N SER A 106 -6.15 2.42 0.66
CA SER A 106 -7.58 2.73 0.81
C SER A 106 -8.43 1.51 0.46
N LEU A 107 -9.40 1.22 1.32
CA LEU A 107 -10.44 0.22 1.14
C LEU A 107 -11.78 0.92 0.85
N PRO A 108 -12.67 0.30 0.05
CA PRO A 108 -13.87 0.97 -0.43
C PRO A 108 -14.96 1.17 0.64
N SER A 109 -14.85 0.53 1.80
CA SER A 109 -15.87 0.53 2.84
C SER A 109 -15.35 0.01 4.18
N GLN A 110 -16.10 0.27 5.25
CA GLN A 110 -15.82 -0.27 6.58
C GLN A 110 -15.89 -1.80 6.58
N GLU A 111 -16.84 -2.37 5.84
CA GLU A 111 -17.03 -3.81 5.70
C GLU A 111 -15.80 -4.45 5.04
N ALA A 112 -15.28 -3.84 3.98
CA ALA A 112 -14.06 -4.31 3.32
C ALA A 112 -12.83 -4.18 4.22
N LEU A 113 -12.72 -3.10 4.99
CA LEU A 113 -11.64 -2.90 5.95
C LEU A 113 -11.65 -3.99 7.03
N THR A 114 -12.82 -4.26 7.63
CA THR A 114 -12.97 -5.30 8.66
C THR A 114 -12.69 -6.69 8.09
N ALA A 115 -13.21 -7.01 6.90
CA ALA A 115 -13.01 -8.31 6.27
C ALA A 115 -11.52 -8.57 5.95
N LEU A 116 -10.79 -7.56 5.47
CA LEU A 116 -9.35 -7.67 5.24
C LEU A 116 -8.59 -7.82 6.57
N GLN A 117 -8.97 -7.07 7.60
CA GLN A 117 -8.37 -7.19 8.94
C GLN A 117 -8.53 -8.61 9.50
N GLU A 118 -9.74 -9.18 9.42
CA GLU A 118 -10.02 -10.56 9.84
C GLU A 118 -9.17 -11.56 9.06
N ARG A 119 -9.09 -11.43 7.73
CA ARG A 119 -8.30 -12.32 6.88
C ARG A 119 -6.80 -12.30 7.23
N ILE A 120 -6.23 -11.12 7.46
CA ILE A 120 -4.83 -10.98 7.88
C ILE A 120 -4.64 -11.56 9.29
N TYR A 121 -5.56 -11.28 10.22
CA TYR A 121 -5.48 -11.79 11.58
C TYR A 121 -5.60 -13.32 11.65
N GLU A 122 -6.52 -13.91 10.88
CA GLU A 122 -6.65 -15.36 10.72
C GLU A 122 -5.40 -16.01 10.13
N HIS A 123 -4.71 -15.31 9.22
CA HIS A 123 -3.44 -15.78 8.68
C HIS A 123 -2.30 -15.65 9.69
N HIS A 124 -2.28 -14.56 10.46
CA HIS A 124 -1.32 -14.34 11.56
C HIS A 124 -1.39 -15.45 12.61
N ILE A 125 -2.59 -15.79 13.11
CA ILE A 125 -2.75 -16.81 14.17
C ILE A 125 -2.33 -18.22 13.73
N LYS A 126 -2.24 -18.50 12.43
CA LYS A 126 -1.76 -19.79 11.92
C LYS A 126 -0.24 -19.94 12.07
N GLY A 127 0.51 -18.83 12.15
CA GLY A 127 1.97 -18.84 12.34
C GLY A 127 2.73 -19.55 11.22
N LEU A 128 2.27 -19.42 9.97
CA LEU A 128 2.94 -19.94 8.78
C LEU A 128 4.15 -19.06 8.40
N PRO A 129 5.08 -19.54 7.56
CA PRO A 129 6.23 -18.75 7.14
C PRO A 129 5.88 -17.41 6.46
N ALA A 130 4.73 -17.33 5.78
CA ALA A 130 4.25 -16.10 5.15
C ALA A 130 3.36 -15.24 6.07
N SER A 131 3.07 -15.70 7.30
CA SER A 131 2.18 -15.00 8.23
C SER A 131 2.71 -13.63 8.59
N ALA A 132 1.79 -12.67 8.74
CA ALA A 132 2.10 -11.38 9.34
C ALA A 132 2.82 -11.59 10.68
N GLU A 133 3.89 -10.84 10.94
CA GLU A 133 4.58 -10.88 12.24
C GLU A 133 3.74 -10.22 13.34
N GLU A 134 3.05 -9.13 12.99
CA GLU A 134 2.21 -8.34 13.89
C GLU A 134 0.96 -7.88 13.13
N CYS A 135 -0.20 -7.86 13.78
CA CYS A 135 -1.38 -7.19 13.22
C CYS A 135 -2.35 -6.76 14.32
N ASP A 136 -3.07 -5.67 14.04
CA ASP A 136 -4.14 -5.21 14.92
C ASP A 136 -5.30 -6.21 14.91
N LYS A 137 -5.70 -6.68 16.10
CA LYS A 137 -6.80 -7.63 16.26
C LYS A 137 -8.16 -7.03 15.87
N PRO A 138 -9.01 -7.74 15.10
CA PRO A 138 -10.39 -7.32 14.82
C PRO A 138 -11.17 -7.02 16.11
N GLY A 139 -11.85 -5.87 16.14
CA GLY A 139 -12.59 -5.40 17.31
C GLY A 139 -11.73 -4.87 18.47
N GLY A 140 -10.40 -4.93 18.35
CA GLY A 140 -9.46 -4.32 19.30
C GLY A 140 -9.11 -2.86 18.95
N GLU A 141 -8.33 -2.22 19.80
CA GLU A 141 -7.75 -0.91 19.48
C GLU A 141 -6.62 -1.06 18.44
N ASN A 142 -6.59 -0.19 17.42
CA ASN A 142 -5.51 -0.19 16.43
C ASN A 142 -4.16 0.28 17.03
N SER A 143 -3.03 -0.02 16.40
CA SER A 143 -1.69 0.36 16.87
C SER A 143 -1.22 1.75 16.39
N GLY A 144 -2.11 2.52 15.75
CA GLY A 144 -1.82 3.88 15.29
C GLY A 144 -1.97 4.95 16.37
N SER A 145 -1.49 6.15 16.06
CA SER A 145 -1.77 7.37 16.85
C SER A 145 -3.28 7.61 16.98
N LYS A 146 -3.71 8.22 18.09
CA LYS A 146 -5.12 8.40 18.45
C LYS A 146 -5.54 9.87 18.38
N GLY A 147 -6.82 10.12 18.07
CA GLY A 147 -7.37 11.48 17.90
C GLY A 147 -8.56 11.49 16.95
N VAL A 148 -9.38 12.53 17.02
CA VAL A 148 -10.64 12.65 16.25
C VAL A 148 -10.43 12.84 14.74
N GLU A 149 -9.23 13.26 14.33
CA GLU A 149 -8.89 13.54 12.93
C GLU A 149 -8.39 12.30 12.18
N PHE A 150 -8.21 11.19 12.88
CA PHE A 150 -7.62 9.98 12.33
C PHE A 150 -8.70 9.09 11.69
N PRO A 151 -8.51 8.63 10.43
CA PRO A 151 -9.48 7.75 9.78
C PRO A 151 -9.57 6.39 10.47
N THR A 152 -10.67 5.67 10.26
CA THR A 152 -10.75 4.27 10.64
C THR A 152 -9.71 3.48 9.85
N ARG A 153 -8.81 2.82 10.59
CA ARG A 153 -7.66 2.11 10.02
C ARG A 153 -7.17 1.00 10.93
N PHE A 154 -6.39 0.10 10.37
CA PHE A 154 -5.60 -0.88 11.11
C PHE A 154 -4.21 -1.03 10.49
N PHE A 155 -3.28 -1.59 11.25
CA PHE A 155 -1.92 -1.87 10.81
C PHE A 155 -1.62 -3.36 10.85
N ALA A 156 -0.72 -3.78 9.97
CA ALA A 156 -0.07 -5.07 10.00
C ALA A 156 1.41 -4.93 9.65
N ARG A 157 2.22 -5.91 10.06
CA ARG A 157 3.54 -6.16 9.52
C ARG A 157 3.50 -7.43 8.71
N ASP A 158 4.04 -7.40 7.50
CA ASP A 158 4.22 -8.62 6.72
C ASP A 158 5.21 -9.57 7.43
N PHE A 159 5.45 -10.73 6.82
CA PHE A 159 6.41 -11.74 7.29
C PHE A 159 7.88 -11.27 7.31
N ALA A 160 8.17 -10.08 6.78
CA ALA A 160 9.49 -9.47 6.71
C ALA A 160 9.60 -8.19 7.59
N GLY A 161 8.57 -7.92 8.39
CA GLY A 161 8.47 -6.78 9.30
C GLY A 161 8.15 -5.43 8.63
N ASN A 162 7.84 -5.40 7.33
CA ASN A 162 7.36 -4.20 6.65
C ASN A 162 5.99 -3.80 7.19
N ARG A 163 5.89 -2.57 7.72
CA ARG A 163 4.61 -2.05 8.20
C ARG A 163 3.72 -1.65 7.03
N LEU A 164 2.44 -2.00 7.12
CA LEU A 164 1.37 -1.66 6.20
C LEU A 164 0.24 -0.99 6.97
N GLU A 165 -0.39 0.02 6.39
CA GLU A 165 -1.61 0.64 6.90
C GLU A 165 -2.76 0.41 5.92
N PHE A 166 -3.96 0.20 6.45
CA PHE A 166 -5.18 0.08 5.68
C PHE A 166 -6.22 1.02 6.27
N SER A 167 -6.87 1.86 5.45
CA SER A 167 -7.89 2.81 5.88
C SER A 167 -9.05 2.88 4.90
N ILE A 168 -10.17 3.46 5.31
CA ILE A 168 -11.25 3.91 4.40
C ILE A 168 -11.04 5.35 3.95
#